data_AF-A0A970T914-F1
#
_entry.id   AF-A0A970T914-F1
#
_cell.length_a   1.000
_cell.length_b   1.000
_cell.length_c   1.000
_cell.angle_alpha   90.00
_cell.angle_beta   90.00
_cell.angle_gamma   90.00
#
_symmetry.space_group_name_H-M   'P 1'
#
loop_
_entity.id
_entity.type
_entity.pdbx_description
1 polymer ?
#
loop_
_entity_poly.entity_id
_entity_poly.type
_entity_poly.pdbx_seq_one_letter_code
_entity_poly.pdbx_strand_id
1 'polypeptide(L)'
;LAGVIPNDWIARLVGGNSVFSNIFASVVGAFMYFATLTEVPILQGLIGAGMGKGPALALLLAGPSLSLPNMLVIRGVIGTQKTLVYVLLVVVMATISGLIYGSLF
;
A
#
# COMPACT_ATOMS: atom_id res chain seq x y z
N LEU A 1 15.05 -8.87 -7.62
CA LEU A 1 14.65 -7.87 -6.60
C LEU A 1 15.65 -7.76 -5.46
N ALA A 2 16.42 -8.82 -5.13
CA ALA A 2 17.63 -8.70 -4.32
C ALA A 2 18.61 -7.73 -5.01
N GLY A 3 18.73 -6.51 -4.50
CA GLY A 3 19.71 -5.53 -4.98
C GLY A 3 19.22 -4.09 -5.08
N VAL A 4 17.92 -3.84 -5.32
CA VAL A 4 17.41 -2.45 -5.47
C VAL A 4 16.82 -1.91 -4.16
N ILE A 5 16.14 -2.75 -3.39
CA ILE A 5 15.60 -2.40 -2.06
C ILE A 5 16.28 -3.31 -1.03
N PRO A 6 17.06 -2.76 -0.08
CA PRO A 6 17.66 -3.56 0.98
C PRO A 6 16.59 -4.26 1.83
N ASN A 7 16.77 -5.55 2.12
CA ASN A 7 15.84 -6.32 2.94
C ASN A 7 15.66 -5.70 4.34
N ASP A 8 16.71 -5.08 4.89
CA ASP A 8 16.64 -4.33 6.16
C ASP A 8 15.57 -3.22 6.12
N TRP A 9 15.37 -2.54 4.99
CA TRP A 9 14.38 -1.47 4.88
C TRP A 9 12.97 -2.03 4.88
N ILE A 10 12.79 -3.17 4.21
CA ILE A 10 11.50 -3.87 4.17
C ILE A 10 11.14 -4.34 5.58
N ALA A 11 12.06 -5.05 6.25
CA ALA A 11 11.84 -5.54 7.61
C ALA A 11 11.56 -4.41 8.61
N ARG A 12 12.30 -3.29 8.53
CA ARG A 12 12.14 -2.15 9.46
C ARG A 12 10.86 -1.35 9.23
N LEU A 13 10.48 -1.08 7.97
CA LEU A 13 9.35 -0.22 7.65
C LEU A 13 8.03 -1.00 7.64
N VAL A 14 8.03 -2.19 7.05
CA VAL A 14 6.82 -2.96 6.74
C VAL A 14 6.87 -4.42 7.20
N GLY A 15 7.81 -4.81 8.06
CA GLY A 15 7.94 -6.21 8.47
C GLY A 15 7.00 -6.68 9.59
N GLY A 16 6.49 -5.76 10.41
CA GLY A 16 5.54 -6.06 11.47
C GLY A 16 4.08 -5.79 11.08
N ASN A 17 3.16 -5.92 12.04
CA ASN A 17 1.76 -5.48 11.90
C ASN A 17 1.45 -4.24 12.75
N SER A 18 2.35 -3.26 12.73
CA SER A 18 2.14 -2.00 13.46
C SER A 18 1.25 -1.04 12.66
N VAL A 19 0.63 -0.07 13.35
CA VAL A 19 -0.13 1.02 12.69
C VAL A 19 0.77 1.76 11.69
N PHE A 20 2.01 2.05 12.08
CA PHE A 20 2.99 2.69 11.21
C PHE A 20 3.27 1.87 9.95
N SER A 21 3.51 0.56 10.09
CA SER A 21 3.80 -0.32 8.95
C SER A 21 2.65 -0.40 7.95
N ASN A 22 1.41 -0.47 8.45
CA ASN A 22 0.22 -0.50 7.62
C ASN A 22 -0.04 0.86 6.93
N ILE A 23 0.08 1.98 7.67
CA ILE A 23 -0.04 3.32 7.07
C ILE A 23 1.03 3.54 6.01
N PHE A 24 2.28 3.20 6.31
CA PHE A 24 3.39 3.35 5.38
C PHE A 24 3.13 2.55 4.10
N ALA A 25 2.71 1.29 4.22
CA ALA A 25 2.39 0.45 3.08
C ALA A 25 1.18 0.97 2.27
N SER A 26 0.12 1.46 2.93
CA SER A 26 -1.02 2.08 2.25
C SER A 26 -0.65 3.38 1.53
N VAL A 27 0.19 4.23 2.13
CA VAL A 27 0.65 5.46 1.49
C VAL A 27 1.55 5.15 0.29
N VAL A 28 2.52 4.25 0.45
CA VAL A 28 3.38 3.84 -0.68
C VAL A 28 2.53 3.22 -1.78
N GLY A 29 1.64 2.27 -1.44
CA GLY A 29 0.70 1.67 -2.38
C GLY A 29 -0.15 2.72 -3.10
N ALA A 30 -0.66 3.72 -2.38
CA ALA A 30 -1.46 4.79 -2.96
C ALA A 30 -0.76 5.57 -4.06
N PHE A 31 0.56 5.78 -3.96
CA PHE A 31 1.34 6.47 -5.00
C PHE A 31 1.83 5.54 -6.11
N MET A 32 1.91 4.23 -5.85
CA MET A 32 2.37 3.25 -6.82
C MET A 32 1.33 2.99 -7.91
N TYR A 33 1.81 2.67 -9.11
CA TYR A 33 1.00 2.20 -10.22
C TYR A 33 1.52 0.83 -10.64
N PHE A 34 0.71 -0.21 -10.42
CA PHE A 34 1.01 -1.57 -10.86
C PHE A 34 0.11 -1.97 -12.01
N ALA A 35 0.67 -2.71 -12.96
CA ALA A 35 -0.16 -3.54 -13.81
C ALA A 35 -0.71 -4.70 -12.95
N THR A 36 -1.99 -5.03 -13.11
CA THR A 36 -2.68 -6.09 -12.35
C THR A 36 -1.92 -7.43 -12.38
N LEU A 37 -1.24 -7.75 -13.49
CA LEU A 37 -0.44 -8.97 -13.63
C LEU A 37 0.87 -8.95 -12.83
N THR A 38 1.39 -7.76 -12.52
CA THR A 38 2.69 -7.57 -11.86
C THR A 38 2.60 -7.36 -10.36
N GLU A 39 1.41 -7.06 -9.84
CA GLU A 39 1.20 -6.75 -8.44
C GLU A 39 1.46 -7.95 -7.52
N VAL A 40 0.94 -9.13 -7.88
CA VAL A 40 1.12 -10.36 -7.10
C VAL A 40 2.59 -10.79 -6.98
N PRO A 41 3.38 -10.89 -8.08
CA PRO A 41 4.81 -11.22 -7.98
C PRO A 41 5.62 -10.21 -7.16
N ILE A 42 5.31 -8.91 -7.27
CA ILE A 42 6.01 -7.86 -6.50
C ILE A 42 5.75 -8.06 -5.01
N LEU A 43 4.49 -8.29 -4.62
CA LEU A 43 4.14 -8.55 -3.24
C LEU A 43 4.78 -9.81 -2.69
N GLN A 44 4.78 -10.90 -3.45
CA GLN A 44 5.47 -12.12 -3.06
C GLN A 44 6.97 -11.88 -2.83
N GLY A 45 7.60 -11.06 -3.68
CA GLY A 45 8.99 -10.63 -3.50
C GLY A 45 9.21 -9.83 -2.21
N LEU A 46 8.31 -8.89 -1.89
CA LEU A 46 8.40 -8.09 -0.66
C LEU A 46 8.15 -8.93 0.60
N ILE A 47 7.17 -9.84 0.57
CA ILE A 47 6.92 -10.80 1.66
C ILE A 47 8.13 -11.72 1.85
N GLY A 48 8.69 -12.24 0.75
CA GLY A 48 9.92 -13.05 0.80
C GLY A 48 11.14 -12.28 1.33
N ALA A 49 11.12 -10.94 1.25
CA ALA A 49 12.14 -10.06 1.80
C ALA A 49 11.85 -9.58 3.24
N GLY A 50 10.77 -10.05 3.86
CA GLY A 50 10.45 -9.80 5.27
C GLY A 50 9.28 -8.84 5.52
N MET A 51 8.45 -8.54 4.52
CA MET A 51 7.21 -7.75 4.70
C MET A 51 6.13 -8.55 5.46
N GLY A 52 5.45 -7.90 6.40
CA GLY A 52 4.35 -8.47 7.16
C GLY A 52 3.06 -8.60 6.33
N LYS A 53 2.21 -9.56 6.70
CA LYS A 53 0.93 -9.83 6.02
C LYS A 53 -0.06 -8.67 6.06
N GLY A 54 -0.11 -7.93 7.17
CA GLY A 54 -0.96 -6.75 7.31
C GLY A 54 -0.57 -5.64 6.33
N PRO A 55 0.68 -5.14 6.38
CA PRO A 55 1.20 -4.17 5.42
C PRO A 55 1.07 -4.64 3.96
N ALA A 56 1.25 -5.94 3.70
CA ALA A 56 1.04 -6.52 2.37
C ALA A 56 -0.40 -6.30 1.87
N LEU A 57 -1.40 -6.63 2.69
CA LEU A 57 -2.80 -6.35 2.34
C LEU A 57 -3.07 -4.84 2.21
N ALA A 58 -2.52 -4.04 3.11
CA ALA A 58 -2.69 -2.58 3.10
C ALA A 58 -2.16 -1.96 1.79
N LEU A 59 -1.06 -2.49 1.23
CA LEU A 59 -0.51 -2.11 -0.06
C LEU A 59 -1.40 -2.56 -1.23
N LEU A 60 -1.88 -3.82 -1.21
CA LEU A 60 -2.78 -4.39 -2.21
C LEU A 60 -4.12 -3.66 -2.32
N LEU A 61 -4.63 -3.14 -1.22
CA LEU A 61 -5.91 -2.41 -1.23
C LEU A 61 -5.73 -0.97 -1.73
N ALA A 62 -4.62 -0.31 -1.37
CA ALA A 62 -4.37 1.07 -1.74
C ALA A 62 -3.90 1.23 -3.20
N GLY A 63 -3.07 0.30 -3.70
CA GLY A 63 -2.49 0.32 -5.05
C GLY A 63 -3.49 0.51 -6.19
N PRO A 64 -4.40 -0.45 -6.42
CA PRO A 64 -5.37 -0.39 -7.51
C PRO A 64 -6.45 0.67 -7.29
N SER A 65 -6.75 1.01 -6.03
CA SER A 65 -7.75 2.02 -5.68
C SER A 65 -7.28 3.44 -6.02
N LEU A 66 -6.00 3.73 -5.79
CA LEU A 66 -5.43 5.05 -5.98
C LEU A 66 -4.52 5.08 -7.20
N SER A 67 -3.20 5.14 -7.05
CA SER A 67 -2.20 5.51 -8.06
C SER A 67 -2.15 7.00 -8.41
N LEU A 68 -0.93 7.52 -8.60
CA LEU A 68 -0.68 8.90 -9.01
C LEU A 68 -1.46 9.31 -10.26
N PRO A 69 -1.45 8.54 -11.37
CA PRO A 69 -2.20 8.90 -12.56
C PRO A 69 -3.71 9.03 -12.30
N ASN A 70 -4.30 8.08 -11.57
CA ASN A 70 -5.73 8.11 -11.25
C ASN A 70 -6.08 9.32 -10.36
N MET A 71 -5.26 9.63 -9.34
CA MET A 71 -5.46 10.81 -8.49
C MET A 71 -5.51 12.11 -9.31
N LEU A 72 -4.64 12.25 -10.29
CA LEU A 72 -4.61 13.41 -11.18
C LEU A 72 -5.87 13.49 -12.06
N VAL A 73 -6.33 12.35 -12.58
CA VAL A 73 -7.55 12.25 -13.39
C VAL A 73 -8.78 12.60 -12.55
N ILE A 74 -8.98 11.94 -11.40
CA ILE A 74 -10.17 12.19 -10.57
C ILE A 74 -10.19 13.62 -10.03
N ARG A 75 -9.03 14.21 -9.73
CA ARG A 75 -8.93 15.63 -9.33
C ARG A 75 -9.54 16.55 -10.39
N GLY A 76 -9.35 16.25 -11.67
CA GLY A 76 -9.96 16.98 -12.77
C GLY A 76 -11.48 16.84 -12.84
N VAL A 77 -12.03 15.72 -12.35
CA VAL A 77 -13.47 15.40 -12.42
C VAL A 77 -14.24 15.89 -11.19
N ILE A 78 -13.76 15.59 -9.98
CA ILE A 78 -14.49 15.83 -8.72
C ILE A 78 -13.93 17.02 -7.91
N GLY A 79 -12.82 17.61 -8.35
CA GLY A 79 -12.16 18.72 -7.67
C GLY A 79 -11.23 18.28 -6.53
N THR A 80 -10.32 19.18 -6.14
CA THR A 80 -9.24 18.91 -5.17
C THR A 80 -9.73 18.43 -3.81
N GLN A 81 -10.73 19.10 -3.24
CA GLN A 81 -11.24 18.78 -1.91
C GLN A 81 -11.80 17.36 -1.84
N LYS A 82 -12.61 16.95 -2.82
CA LYS A 82 -13.21 15.61 -2.85
C LYS A 82 -12.16 14.54 -3.11
N THR A 83 -11.17 14.82 -3.96
CA THR A 83 -10.03 13.92 -4.18
C THR A 83 -9.22 13.70 -2.91
N LEU A 84 -8.95 14.76 -2.13
CA LEU A 84 -8.22 14.61 -0.86
C LEU A 84 -8.99 13.73 0.14
N VAL A 85 -10.30 13.93 0.26
CA VAL A 85 -11.14 13.08 1.12
C VAL A 85 -11.13 11.63 0.64
N TYR A 86 -11.21 11.40 -0.67
CA TYR A 86 -11.15 10.06 -1.25
C TYR A 86 -9.80 9.36 -0.97
N VAL A 87 -8.68 10.05 -1.18
CA VAL A 87 -7.34 9.52 -0.88
C VAL A 87 -7.22 9.17 0.60
N LEU A 88 -7.64 10.08 1.49
CA LEU A 88 -7.63 9.83 2.94
C LEU A 88 -8.48 8.62 3.32
N LEU A 89 -9.69 8.50 2.77
CA LEU A 89 -10.58 7.37 3.04
C LEU A 89 -9.93 6.05 2.62
N VAL A 90 -9.36 5.98 1.42
CA VAL A 90 -8.71 4.75 0.95
C VAL A 90 -7.51 4.40 1.83
N VAL A 91 -6.65 5.36 2.16
CA VAL A 91 -5.47 5.10 3.02
C VAL A 91 -5.90 4.61 4.41
N VAL A 92 -6.90 5.25 5.03
CA VAL A 92 -7.40 4.86 6.35
C VAL A 92 -8.05 3.47 6.30
N MET A 93 -8.91 3.20 5.31
CA MET A 93 -9.56 1.89 5.18
C MET A 93 -8.54 0.78 4.90
N ALA A 94 -7.59 0.99 3.99
CA ALA A 94 -6.54 0.02 3.69
C ALA A 94 -5.65 -0.24 4.92
N THR A 95 -5.32 0.79 5.70
CA THR A 95 -4.57 0.65 6.96
C THR A 95 -5.34 -0.21 7.97
N ILE A 96 -6.63 0.08 8.18
CA ILE A 96 -7.47 -0.66 9.14
C ILE A 96 -7.62 -2.12 8.70
N SER A 97 -7.92 -2.36 7.42
CA SER A 97 -8.03 -3.70 6.87
C SER A 97 -6.72 -4.48 6.99
N GLY A 98 -5.58 -3.85 6.71
CA GLY A 98 -4.26 -4.46 6.89
C GLY A 98 -3.98 -4.81 8.35
N LEU A 99 -4.27 -3.91 9.28
CA LEU A 99 -4.12 -4.14 10.72
C LEU A 99 -4.95 -5.33 11.20
N ILE A 100 -6.23 -5.37 10.81
CA ILE A 100 -7.14 -6.46 11.16
C ILE A 100 -6.60 -7.77 10.57
N TYR A 101 -6.28 -7.78 9.29
CA TYR A 101 -5.81 -8.99 8.62
C TYR A 101 -4.52 -9.54 9.23
N GLY A 102 -3.51 -8.69 9.42
CA GLY A 102 -2.24 -9.11 10.03
C GLY A 102 -2.33 -9.44 11.52
N SER A 103 -3.46 -9.16 12.17
CA SER A 103 -3.73 -9.59 13.55
C SER A 103 -4.44 -10.94 13.63
N LEU A 104 -5.19 -11.30 12.58
CA LEU A 104 -5.95 -12.55 12.48
C LEU A 104 -5.13 -13.69 11.85
N PHE A 105 -4.17 -13.36 10.98
CA PHE A 105 -3.40 -14.33 10.18
C PHE A 105 -1.90 -14.03 10.19
#